data_AF-A0A3D5DLT6-F1
#
_entry.id   AF-A0A3D5DLT6-F1
#
_cell.length_a   1.000
_cell.length_b   1.000
_cell.length_c   1.000
_cell.angle_alpha   90.00
_cell.angle_beta   90.00
_cell.angle_gamma   90.00
#
_symmetry.space_group_name_H-M   'P 1'
#
loop_
_entity.id
_entity.type
_entity.pdbx_description
1 polymer ?
#
loop_
_entity_poly.entity_id
_entity_poly.type
_entity_poly.pdbx_seq_one_letter_code
_entity_poly.pdbx_strand_id
1 'polypeptide(L)'
;GLIGLRLVAEHPDRFARVVAANTGLPTGDHPMPDIWLQFRDVVRTAPALSVSRLVQAGCQTRLPAAVLAAYDAPFPDESFLAGPRAMPGLVPTSPDDPAAPANRAAWQRLAAWDKPVLVAFSDRDPITGGMAPILKRAIPGAAGIEHPVIGGAGHFLQEDAGERLGEVITAFLRAHPLGG
;
A
#
# COMPACT_ATOMS: atom_id res chain seq x y z
N GLY A 1 -1.41 2.86 -0.51
CA GLY A 1 -2.77 2.95 -1.08
C GLY A 1 -3.87 3.36 -0.12
N LEU A 2 -3.66 3.48 1.20
CA LEU A 2 -4.71 3.90 2.16
C LEU A 2 -5.43 5.19 1.71
N ILE A 3 -4.66 6.19 1.28
CA ILE A 3 -5.19 7.46 0.75
C ILE A 3 -5.82 7.24 -0.63
N GLY A 4 -5.10 6.59 -1.56
CA GLY A 4 -5.54 6.42 -2.94
C GLY A 4 -6.85 5.64 -3.10
N LEU A 5 -7.05 4.56 -2.33
CA LEU A 5 -8.29 3.78 -2.36
C LEU A 5 -9.50 4.59 -1.86
N ARG A 6 -9.28 5.48 -0.89
CA ARG A 6 -10.31 6.41 -0.42
C ARG A 6 -10.65 7.45 -1.50
N LEU A 7 -9.66 8.00 -2.20
CA LEU A 7 -9.90 8.90 -3.33
C LEU A 7 -10.66 8.22 -4.48
N VAL A 8 -10.34 6.97 -4.80
CA VAL A 8 -11.06 6.17 -5.81
C VAL A 8 -12.54 6.04 -5.41
N ALA A 9 -12.82 5.73 -4.15
CA ALA A 9 -14.17 5.57 -3.63
C ALA A 9 -14.97 6.89 -3.61
N GLU A 10 -14.32 8.00 -3.24
CA GLU A 10 -14.94 9.32 -3.09
C GLU A 10 -15.10 10.06 -4.42
N HIS A 11 -14.25 9.77 -5.42
CA HIS A 11 -14.22 10.46 -6.71
C HIS A 11 -14.16 9.48 -7.89
N PRO A 12 -15.16 8.60 -8.05
CA PRO A 12 -15.06 7.47 -8.97
C PRO A 12 -14.88 7.86 -10.45
N ASP A 13 -15.36 9.04 -10.84
CA ASP A 13 -15.25 9.55 -12.22
C ASP A 13 -13.84 9.99 -12.60
N ARG A 14 -12.96 10.21 -11.62
CA ARG A 14 -11.55 10.61 -11.84
C ARG A 14 -10.65 9.43 -12.18
N PHE A 15 -11.10 8.21 -11.91
CA PHE A 15 -10.29 7.01 -12.04
C PHE A 15 -10.90 6.07 -13.09
N ALA A 16 -10.07 5.64 -14.03
CA ALA A 16 -10.48 4.66 -15.03
C ALA A 16 -10.14 3.22 -14.61
N ARG A 17 -9.07 3.05 -13.83
CA ARG A 17 -8.53 1.76 -13.40
C ARG A 17 -7.79 1.93 -12.09
N VAL A 18 -7.59 0.82 -11.38
CA VAL A 18 -6.83 0.78 -10.14
C VAL A 18 -5.79 -0.33 -10.20
N VAL A 19 -4.58 -0.07 -9.71
CA VAL A 19 -3.61 -1.12 -9.38
C VAL A 19 -3.32 -1.02 -7.89
N ALA A 20 -3.62 -2.08 -7.14
CA ALA A 20 -3.29 -2.21 -5.74
C ALA A 20 -2.10 -3.17 -5.58
N ALA A 21 -1.03 -2.67 -4.96
CA ALA A 21 0.17 -3.42 -4.61
C ALA A 21 0.56 -3.09 -3.17
N ASN A 22 0.76 -4.12 -2.36
CA ASN A 22 1.17 -4.07 -0.95
C ASN A 22 0.48 -2.96 -0.13
N THR A 23 -0.85 -2.99 -0.09
CA THR A 23 -1.65 -1.95 0.56
C THR A 23 -2.94 -2.51 1.16
N GLY A 24 -3.65 -1.69 1.93
CA GLY A 24 -5.03 -1.94 2.34
C GLY A 24 -5.81 -0.65 2.54
N LEU A 25 -7.02 -0.81 3.06
CA LEU A 25 -7.89 0.29 3.53
C LEU A 25 -8.50 -0.12 4.89
N PRO A 26 -7.71 -0.18 5.97
CA PRO A 26 -8.19 -0.66 7.26
C PRO A 26 -9.28 0.26 7.82
N THR A 27 -10.32 -0.31 8.40
CA THR A 27 -11.40 0.42 9.10
C THR A 27 -11.23 0.40 10.61
N GLY A 28 -10.25 -0.34 11.13
CA GLY A 28 -10.09 -0.60 12.56
C GLY A 28 -11.02 -1.68 13.12
N ASP A 29 -11.93 -2.26 12.31
CA ASP A 29 -12.84 -3.34 12.72
C ASP A 29 -12.15 -4.70 12.87
N HIS A 30 -10.95 -4.83 12.32
CA HIS A 30 -10.14 -6.04 12.35
C HIS A 30 -8.76 -5.72 12.94
N PRO A 31 -8.14 -6.67 13.66
CA PRO A 31 -6.81 -6.47 14.22
C PRO A 31 -5.78 -6.28 13.10
N MET A 32 -4.81 -5.41 13.36
CA MET A 32 -3.62 -5.27 12.53
C MET A 32 -2.63 -6.41 12.82
N PRO A 33 -1.81 -6.84 11.83
CA PRO A 33 -0.75 -7.81 12.09
C PRO A 33 0.25 -7.34 13.15
N ASP A 34 0.74 -8.25 13.98
CA ASP A 34 1.72 -7.93 15.04
C ASP A 34 2.98 -7.25 14.49
N ILE A 35 3.45 -7.69 13.33
CA ILE A 35 4.61 -7.10 12.65
C ILE A 35 4.37 -5.61 12.30
N TRP A 36 3.14 -5.23 11.99
CA TRP A 36 2.77 -3.84 11.75
C TRP A 36 2.75 -3.03 13.06
N LEU A 37 2.24 -3.61 14.15
CA LEU A 37 2.24 -2.98 15.47
C LEU A 37 3.67 -2.72 15.96
N GLN A 38 4.57 -3.69 15.77
CA GLN A 38 6.00 -3.54 16.07
C GLN A 38 6.63 -2.41 15.25
N PHE A 39 6.37 -2.37 13.93
CA PHE A 39 6.82 -1.28 13.07
C PHE A 39 6.32 0.09 13.58
N ARG A 40 5.02 0.21 13.87
CA ARG A 40 4.42 1.45 14.41
C ARG A 40 5.12 1.89 15.68
N ASP A 41 5.36 0.97 16.61
CA ASP A 41 5.97 1.29 17.91
C ASP A 41 7.44 1.71 17.75
N VAL A 42 8.21 1.06 16.86
CA VAL A 42 9.57 1.48 16.52
C VAL A 42 9.57 2.89 15.94
N VAL A 43 8.72 3.18 14.94
CA VAL A 43 8.65 4.50 14.31
C VAL A 43 8.29 5.58 15.32
N ARG A 44 7.33 5.30 16.21
CA ARG A 44 6.87 6.28 17.20
C ARG A 44 7.90 6.58 18.29
N THR A 45 8.67 5.58 18.73
CA THR A 45 9.42 5.67 19.99
C THR A 45 10.94 5.67 19.86
N ALA A 46 11.49 5.30 18.70
CA ALA A 46 12.95 5.29 18.52
C ALA A 46 13.57 6.67 18.80
N PRO A 47 14.66 6.79 19.58
CA PRO A 47 15.30 8.08 19.86
C PRO A 47 15.79 8.81 18.60
N ALA A 48 16.23 8.04 17.61
CA ALA A 48 16.57 8.51 16.28
C ALA A 48 15.96 7.57 15.24
N LEU A 49 15.39 8.12 14.17
CA LEU A 49 14.76 7.38 13.09
C LEU A 49 15.60 7.47 11.81
N SER A 50 15.99 6.32 11.26
CA SER A 50 16.58 6.25 9.92
C SER A 50 15.53 5.73 8.95
N VAL A 51 15.13 6.58 8.00
CA VAL A 51 14.11 6.23 7.00
C VAL A 51 14.65 5.17 6.06
N SER A 52 15.89 5.33 5.59
CA SER A 52 16.56 4.35 4.74
C SER A 52 16.66 2.96 5.38
N ARG A 53 16.90 2.88 6.70
CA ARG A 53 16.91 1.59 7.43
C ARG A 53 15.54 0.94 7.47
N LEU A 54 14.47 1.70 7.64
CA LEU A 54 13.09 1.18 7.60
C LEU A 54 12.73 0.68 6.20
N VAL A 55 13.13 1.41 5.16
CA VAL A 55 12.95 0.98 3.77
C VAL A 55 13.70 -0.31 3.51
N GLN A 56 14.99 -0.37 3.85
CA GLN A 56 15.80 -1.58 3.71
C GLN A 56 15.20 -2.79 4.44
N ALA A 57 14.62 -2.59 5.62
CA ALA A 57 13.98 -3.67 6.38
C ALA A 57 12.73 -4.24 5.68
N GLY A 58 12.08 -3.45 4.82
CA GLY A 58 10.95 -3.89 4.01
C GLY A 58 11.33 -4.42 2.63
N CYS A 59 12.62 -4.47 2.27
CA CYS A 59 13.12 -5.00 1.01
C CYS A 59 13.70 -6.40 1.20
N GLN A 60 13.72 -7.22 0.14
CA GLN A 60 14.41 -8.51 0.08
C GLN A 60 15.82 -8.38 -0.48
N THR A 61 16.05 -7.39 -1.32
CA THR A 61 17.36 -7.05 -1.87
C THR A 61 18.11 -6.09 -0.95
N ARG A 62 19.45 -6.12 -1.02
CA ARG A 62 20.28 -5.11 -0.36
C ARG A 62 20.36 -3.88 -1.24
N LEU A 63 19.84 -2.76 -0.77
CA LEU A 63 19.83 -1.52 -1.52
C LEU A 63 21.25 -0.91 -1.58
N PRO A 64 21.65 -0.33 -2.72
CA PRO A 64 22.89 0.42 -2.83
C PRO A 64 22.94 1.62 -1.88
N ALA A 65 24.12 1.98 -1.40
CA ALA A 65 24.29 3.09 -0.46
C ALA A 65 23.72 4.43 -0.99
N ALA A 66 23.87 4.69 -2.29
CA ALA A 66 23.30 5.89 -2.91
C ALA A 66 21.77 5.92 -2.89
N VAL A 67 21.10 4.76 -3.02
CA VAL A 67 19.64 4.65 -2.93
C VAL A 67 19.18 4.88 -1.49
N LEU A 68 19.87 4.29 -0.52
CA LEU A 68 19.60 4.55 0.90
C LEU A 68 19.75 6.03 1.25
N ALA A 69 20.82 6.68 0.77
CA ALA A 69 21.02 8.12 0.95
C ALA A 69 19.89 8.96 0.32
N ALA A 70 19.32 8.53 -0.81
CA ALA A 70 18.19 9.21 -1.43
C ALA A 70 16.90 9.14 -0.59
N TYR A 71 16.70 8.06 0.16
CA TYR A 71 15.57 7.95 1.12
C TYR A 71 15.74 8.84 2.35
N ASP A 72 16.97 9.06 2.80
CA ASP A 72 17.26 9.97 3.92
C ASP A 72 17.35 11.44 3.48
N ALA A 73 17.57 11.72 2.19
CA ALA A 73 17.75 13.07 1.65
C ALA A 73 16.65 14.09 2.02
N PRO A 74 15.35 13.72 2.09
CA PRO A 74 14.29 14.63 2.52
C PRO A 74 14.34 15.01 4.01
N PHE A 75 15.15 14.32 4.81
CA PHE A 75 15.17 14.43 6.28
C PHE A 75 16.58 14.77 6.79
N PRO A 76 17.04 16.04 6.63
CA PRO A 76 18.36 16.45 7.10
C PRO A 76 18.59 16.24 8.60
N ASP A 77 17.53 16.31 9.40
CA ASP A 77 17.52 16.04 10.84
C ASP A 77 16.11 15.64 11.34
N GLU A 78 15.99 15.29 12.63
CA GLU A 78 14.74 14.84 13.26
C GLU A 78 13.58 15.85 13.18
N SER A 79 13.85 17.16 13.04
CA SER A 79 12.79 18.17 12.92
C SER A 79 11.96 18.01 11.63
N PHE A 80 12.51 17.33 10.62
CA PHE A 80 11.83 17.01 9.36
C PHE A 80 11.04 15.68 9.40
N LEU A 81 11.14 14.91 10.49
CA LEU A 81 10.53 13.58 10.60
C LEU A 81 9.11 13.58 11.20
N ALA A 82 8.50 14.74 11.44
CA ALA A 82 7.15 14.83 12.01
C ALA A 82 6.11 14.00 11.22
N GLY A 83 6.15 14.05 9.88
CA GLY A 83 5.28 13.26 9.01
C GLY A 83 5.50 11.74 9.15
N PRO A 84 6.73 11.24 8.90
CA PRO A 84 7.07 9.83 9.12
C PRO A 84 6.72 9.32 10.52
N ARG A 85 6.95 10.11 11.58
CA ARG A 85 6.60 9.77 12.97
C ARG A 85 5.10 9.63 13.18
N ALA A 86 4.30 10.52 12.58
CA ALA A 86 2.85 10.52 12.75
C ALA A 86 2.15 9.43 11.94
N MET A 87 2.64 9.12 10.73
CA MET A 87 1.92 8.31 9.74
C MET A 87 1.44 6.95 10.26
N PRO A 88 2.25 6.14 10.98
CA PRO A 88 1.78 4.85 11.51
C PRO A 88 0.65 4.99 12.53
N GLY A 89 0.56 6.13 13.23
CA GLY A 89 -0.52 6.44 14.16
C GLY A 89 -1.83 6.87 13.49
N LEU A 90 -1.80 7.19 12.19
CA LEU A 90 -2.98 7.57 11.41
C LEU A 90 -3.67 6.39 10.72
N VAL A 91 -3.13 5.17 10.87
CA VAL A 91 -3.73 3.96 10.33
C VAL A 91 -4.76 3.44 11.33
N PRO A 92 -6.04 3.29 10.96
CA PRO A 92 -7.08 2.82 11.88
C PRO A 92 -6.78 1.45 12.47
N THR A 93 -6.69 1.37 13.80
CA THR A 93 -6.54 0.11 14.56
C THR A 93 -7.66 -0.15 15.56
N SER A 94 -8.68 0.70 15.58
CA SER A 94 -9.85 0.59 16.43
C SER A 94 -11.10 0.99 15.66
N PRO A 95 -12.28 0.40 15.92
CA PRO A 95 -13.54 0.81 15.31
C PRO A 95 -13.92 2.28 15.55
N ASP A 96 -13.38 2.88 16.60
CA ASP A 96 -13.62 4.26 17.04
C ASP A 96 -12.60 5.27 16.46
N ASP A 97 -11.69 4.81 15.59
CA ASP A 97 -10.74 5.69 14.92
C ASP A 97 -11.47 6.78 14.11
N PRO A 98 -11.02 8.05 14.13
CA PRO A 98 -11.68 9.13 13.38
C PRO A 98 -11.85 8.85 11.88
N ALA A 99 -10.95 8.06 11.27
CA ALA A 99 -11.04 7.68 9.87
C ALA A 99 -11.90 6.42 9.63
N ALA A 100 -12.29 5.67 10.67
CA ALA A 100 -13.06 4.44 10.54
C ALA A 100 -14.40 4.63 9.81
N PRO A 101 -15.26 5.62 10.16
CA PRO A 101 -16.53 5.82 9.46
C PRO A 101 -16.34 6.09 7.96
N ALA A 102 -15.35 6.91 7.60
CA ALA A 102 -15.06 7.24 6.21
C ALA A 102 -14.48 6.05 5.44
N ASN A 103 -13.61 5.25 6.07
CA ASN A 103 -13.07 4.05 5.44
C ASN A 103 -14.15 2.97 5.23
N ARG A 104 -15.11 2.81 6.16
CA ARG A 104 -16.27 1.94 5.97
C ARG A 104 -17.13 2.40 4.80
N ALA A 105 -17.41 3.70 4.71
CA ALA A 105 -18.14 4.28 3.58
C ALA A 105 -17.39 4.05 2.25
N ALA A 106 -16.06 4.21 2.24
CA ALA A 106 -15.24 3.94 1.07
C ALA A 106 -15.33 2.46 0.64
N TRP A 107 -15.31 1.51 1.58
CA TRP A 107 -15.52 0.09 1.26
C TRP A 107 -16.88 -0.20 0.63
N GLN A 108 -17.96 0.46 1.07
CA GLN A 108 -19.28 0.33 0.44
C GLN A 108 -19.26 0.79 -1.02
N ARG A 109 -18.49 1.84 -1.35
CA ARG A 109 -18.33 2.32 -2.73
C ARG A 109 -17.44 1.42 -3.55
N LEU A 110 -16.34 0.92 -2.97
CA LEU A 110 -15.46 -0.05 -3.62
C LEU A 110 -16.17 -1.38 -3.92
N ALA A 111 -17.15 -1.78 -3.10
CA ALA A 111 -17.98 -2.95 -3.35
C ALA A 111 -18.92 -2.80 -4.57
N ALA A 112 -19.12 -1.57 -5.06
CA ALA A 112 -19.86 -1.26 -6.28
C ALA A 112 -18.93 -0.84 -7.43
N TRP A 113 -17.61 -0.85 -7.24
CA TRP A 113 -16.64 -0.46 -8.25
C TRP A 113 -16.48 -1.54 -9.30
N ASP A 114 -16.85 -1.24 -10.54
CA ASP A 114 -16.89 -2.17 -11.68
C ASP A 114 -15.77 -1.95 -12.72
N LYS A 115 -15.07 -0.81 -12.65
CA LYS A 115 -13.95 -0.53 -13.56
C LYS A 115 -12.73 -1.41 -13.21
N PRO A 116 -11.83 -1.70 -14.17
CA PRO A 116 -10.76 -2.68 -13.96
C PRO A 116 -9.87 -2.40 -12.74
N VAL A 117 -9.66 -3.43 -11.93
CA VAL A 117 -8.77 -3.42 -10.76
C VAL A 117 -7.78 -4.56 -10.82
N LEU A 118 -6.49 -4.24 -10.85
CA LEU A 118 -5.40 -5.21 -10.72
C LEU A 118 -4.92 -5.27 -9.27
N VAL A 119 -4.79 -6.48 -8.73
CA VAL A 119 -4.18 -6.74 -7.42
C VAL A 119 -2.85 -7.45 -7.64
N ALA A 120 -1.74 -6.71 -7.60
CA ALA A 120 -0.38 -7.17 -7.89
C ALA A 120 0.52 -7.06 -6.65
N PHE A 121 0.23 -7.88 -5.63
CA PHE A 121 0.96 -7.90 -4.36
C PHE A 121 2.21 -8.78 -4.48
N SER A 122 3.18 -8.55 -3.61
CA SER A 122 4.36 -9.41 -3.51
C SER A 122 4.15 -10.61 -2.57
N ASP A 123 5.06 -11.58 -2.62
CA ASP A 123 5.00 -12.80 -1.80
C ASP A 123 5.75 -12.69 -0.44
N ARG A 124 6.59 -11.66 -0.23
CA ARG A 124 7.37 -11.47 1.00
C ARG A 124 6.96 -10.25 1.83
N ASP A 125 5.72 -9.80 1.72
CA ASP A 125 5.16 -8.75 2.60
C ASP A 125 4.19 -9.31 3.65
N PRO A 126 4.66 -9.56 4.90
CA PRO A 126 3.80 -10.03 5.98
C PRO A 126 2.87 -8.95 6.54
N ILE A 127 3.08 -7.66 6.23
CA ILE A 127 2.24 -6.56 6.72
C ILE A 127 0.95 -6.48 5.92
N THR A 128 1.02 -6.55 4.59
CA THR A 128 -0.16 -6.29 3.75
C THR A 128 -0.62 -7.49 2.91
N GLY A 129 0.16 -8.58 2.82
CA GLY A 129 -0.15 -9.72 1.96
C GLY A 129 -1.57 -10.28 2.14
N GLY A 130 -2.08 -10.28 3.39
CA GLY A 130 -3.44 -10.72 3.72
C GLY A 130 -4.57 -9.90 3.06
N MET A 131 -4.30 -8.67 2.61
CA MET A 131 -5.28 -7.82 1.94
C MET A 131 -5.53 -8.20 0.48
N ALA A 132 -4.59 -8.87 -0.19
CA ALA A 132 -4.73 -9.25 -1.59
C ALA A 132 -6.00 -10.06 -1.88
N PRO A 133 -6.29 -11.19 -1.18
CA PRO A 133 -7.53 -11.94 -1.41
C PRO A 133 -8.80 -11.19 -1.00
N ILE A 134 -8.71 -10.22 -0.07
CA ILE A 134 -9.85 -9.39 0.33
C ILE A 134 -10.22 -8.44 -0.81
N LEU A 135 -9.25 -7.70 -1.35
CA LEU A 135 -9.45 -6.76 -2.45
C LEU A 135 -10.01 -7.46 -3.71
N LYS A 136 -9.42 -8.61 -4.09
CA LYS A 136 -9.87 -9.40 -5.25
C LYS A 136 -11.33 -9.85 -5.16
N ARG A 137 -11.79 -10.20 -3.95
CA ARG A 137 -13.15 -10.69 -3.71
C ARG A 137 -14.15 -9.57 -3.51
N ALA A 138 -13.75 -8.50 -2.83
CA ALA A 138 -14.66 -7.43 -2.44
C ALA A 138 -14.96 -6.44 -3.57
N ILE A 139 -14.08 -6.31 -4.56
CA ILE A 139 -14.20 -5.30 -5.61
C ILE A 139 -14.61 -5.97 -6.94
N PRO A 140 -15.83 -5.74 -7.45
CA PRO A 140 -16.31 -6.37 -8.69
C PRO A 140 -15.38 -6.18 -9.89
N GLY A 141 -14.78 -4.99 -10.03
CA GLY A 141 -13.84 -4.66 -11.09
C GLY A 141 -12.54 -5.46 -11.08
N ALA A 142 -12.28 -6.30 -10.06
CA ALA A 142 -11.19 -7.26 -10.06
C ALA A 142 -11.56 -8.60 -10.73
N ALA A 143 -12.85 -8.89 -10.92
CA ALA A 143 -13.30 -10.17 -11.48
C ALA A 143 -12.82 -10.36 -12.93
N GLY A 144 -12.42 -11.59 -13.27
CA GLY A 144 -11.97 -11.94 -14.62
C GLY A 144 -10.58 -11.41 -15.01
N ILE A 145 -9.87 -10.76 -14.08
CA ILE A 145 -8.51 -10.24 -14.31
C ILE A 145 -7.49 -11.22 -13.73
N GLU A 146 -6.45 -11.53 -14.50
CA GLU A 146 -5.30 -12.26 -13.98
C GLU A 146 -4.51 -11.36 -13.02
N HIS A 147 -4.29 -11.86 -11.79
CA HIS A 147 -3.65 -11.11 -10.72
C HIS A 147 -2.31 -11.75 -10.32
N PRO A 148 -1.20 -11.39 -10.99
CA PRO A 148 0.10 -11.97 -10.71
C PRO A 148 0.58 -11.62 -9.29
N VAL A 149 1.32 -12.55 -8.69
CA VAL A 149 2.09 -12.30 -7.48
C VAL A 149 3.51 -11.91 -7.89
N ILE A 150 4.03 -10.83 -7.32
CA ILE A 150 5.39 -10.37 -7.57
C ILE A 150 6.35 -11.15 -6.66
N GLY A 151 6.95 -12.20 -7.20
CA GLY A 151 7.81 -13.11 -6.44
C GLY A 151 9.15 -12.50 -6.04
N GLY A 152 9.64 -12.86 -4.85
CA GLY A 152 10.93 -12.43 -4.33
C GLY A 152 10.97 -10.99 -3.82
N ALA A 153 9.82 -10.32 -3.70
CA ALA A 153 9.74 -8.90 -3.35
C ALA A 153 9.07 -8.67 -1.98
N GLY A 154 9.57 -7.70 -1.22
CA GLY A 154 9.12 -7.36 0.12
C GLY A 154 8.00 -6.33 0.12
N HIS A 155 7.85 -5.62 1.24
CA HIS A 155 6.88 -4.53 1.39
C HIS A 155 7.10 -3.42 0.36
N PHE A 156 8.35 -2.97 0.20
CA PHE A 156 8.75 -1.99 -0.82
C PHE A 156 9.08 -2.70 -2.14
N LEU A 157 8.08 -3.40 -2.69
CA LEU A 157 8.23 -4.22 -3.90
C LEU A 157 8.70 -3.43 -5.14
N GLN A 158 8.60 -2.11 -5.12
CA GLN A 158 9.10 -1.24 -6.19
C GLN A 158 10.63 -1.19 -6.23
N GLU A 159 11.30 -1.39 -5.10
CA GLU A 159 12.76 -1.49 -5.02
C GLU A 159 13.23 -2.90 -5.39
N ASP A 160 12.54 -3.94 -4.91
CA ASP A 160 12.95 -5.32 -5.17
C ASP A 160 12.63 -5.80 -6.59
N ALA A 161 11.54 -5.31 -7.19
CA ALA A 161 11.00 -5.81 -8.44
C ALA A 161 10.26 -4.72 -9.24
N GLY A 162 10.79 -3.50 -9.24
CA GLY A 162 10.19 -2.33 -9.89
C GLY A 162 9.90 -2.53 -11.38
N GLU A 163 10.87 -3.04 -12.14
CA GLU A 163 10.71 -3.32 -13.57
C GLU A 163 9.59 -4.34 -13.79
N ARG A 164 9.57 -5.42 -13.00
CA ARG A 164 8.55 -6.46 -13.11
C ARG A 164 7.15 -5.93 -12.78
N LEU A 165 7.03 -5.10 -11.74
CA LEU A 165 5.77 -4.43 -11.42
C LEU A 165 5.33 -3.51 -12.56
N GLY A 166 6.26 -2.77 -13.16
CA GLY A 166 6.00 -1.89 -14.32
C GLY A 166 5.51 -2.65 -15.56
N GLU A 167 6.10 -3.81 -15.87
CA GLU A 167 5.65 -4.71 -16.94
C GLU A 167 4.23 -5.20 -16.68
N VAL A 168 3.95 -5.65 -15.46
CA VAL A 168 2.62 -6.13 -15.04
C VAL A 168 1.57 -5.02 -15.19
N ILE A 169 1.88 -3.80 -14.74
CA ILE A 169 1.00 -2.64 -14.90
C ILE A 169 0.77 -2.34 -16.39
N THR A 170 1.82 -2.33 -17.20
CA THR A 170 1.73 -2.04 -18.64
C THR A 170 0.88 -3.08 -19.36
N ALA A 171 1.06 -4.36 -19.06
CA ALA A 171 0.26 -5.45 -19.60
C ALA A 171 -1.23 -5.29 -19.23
N PHE A 172 -1.50 -4.97 -17.96
CA PHE A 172 -2.86 -4.69 -17.49
C PHE A 172 -3.51 -3.52 -18.24
N LEU A 173 -2.79 -2.41 -18.43
CA LEU A 173 -3.30 -1.26 -19.18
C LEU A 173 -3.59 -1.60 -20.64
N ARG A 174 -2.74 -2.40 -21.30
CA ARG A 174 -2.97 -2.85 -22.68
C ARG A 174 -4.16 -3.79 -22.83
N ALA A 175 -4.37 -4.68 -21.86
CA ALA A 175 -5.50 -5.61 -21.85
C ALA A 175 -6.85 -4.90 -21.58
N HIS A 176 -6.81 -3.71 -20.99
CA HIS A 176 -8.00 -2.94 -20.66
C HIS A 176 -7.89 -1.54 -21.25
N PRO A 177 -7.97 -1.32 -22.57
CA PRO A 177 -7.90 0.03 -23.16
C PRO A 177 -9.04 0.95 -22.67
N LEU A 178 -8.86 2.27 -22.72
CA LEU A 178 -9.98 3.19 -22.47
C LEU A 178 -10.95 3.09 -23.65
N GLY A 179 -12.25 3.08 -23.39
CA GLY A 179 -13.22 3.34 -24.45
C GLY A 179 -12.94 4.72 -25.04
N GLY A 180 -12.85 4.79 -26.38
CA GLY A 180 -12.72 6.05 -27.12
C GLY A 180 -14.00 6.85 -27.12
#